data_AF-A0A1V8U8U8-F1
#
_entry.id   AF-A0A1V8U8U8-F1
#
_cell.length_a   1.000
_cell.length_b   1.000
_cell.length_c   1.000
_cell.angle_alpha   90.00
_cell.angle_beta   90.00
_cell.angle_gamma   90.00
#
_symmetry.space_group_name_H-M   'P 1'
#
loop_
_entity.id
_entity.type
_entity.pdbx_description
1 polymer ?
#
loop_
_entity_poly.entity_id
_entity_poly.type
_entity_poly.pdbx_seq_one_letter_code
_entity_poly.pdbx_strand_id
1 'polypeptide(L)'
;MAKYTITPWRHHSDLLTVRSQLYSPDPILRQTAVSRTMAWKLRGNLPHAVESTALLVDAFLHHALPSNSPFSIRAVYSAAFTRFVTGFCDIGRNRERALEPSSMLEIARQIGMPAEFVALRHEATHEDLPSVQRLVAACEQALEWLWDVYWSKVDAVAVVVAKQAEAVDVVHVTVEARRVFRDFRGARRTALKKQGTHSQEARSVVTEAAANLRSLCSNRAEATETAIAVLVADELLYPSERELGAPLGGAFMIWDDLLIDITDRSPSSLRVLTKTMFNRMISPAITRTTSDIGSDALFIWLAHIASSEAVLPSARALVVSIGHDVAEEQS
;
A
#
# COMPACT_ATOMS: atom_id res chain seq x y z
N MET A 1 -3.51 -17.57 -0.36
CA MET A 1 -3.94 -16.90 -1.61
C MET A 1 -4.24 -15.45 -1.29
N ALA A 2 -3.70 -14.50 -2.05
CA ALA A 2 -4.03 -13.08 -1.86
C ALA A 2 -5.54 -12.87 -2.06
N LYS A 3 -6.18 -12.14 -1.14
CA LYS A 3 -7.61 -11.86 -1.19
C LYS A 3 -7.85 -10.67 -2.11
N TYR A 4 -8.08 -10.94 -3.40
CA TYR A 4 -8.40 -9.90 -4.36
C TYR A 4 -9.82 -9.35 -4.11
N THR A 5 -9.95 -8.02 -4.03
CA THR A 5 -11.24 -7.35 -3.93
C THR A 5 -11.55 -6.69 -5.26
N ILE A 6 -12.62 -7.15 -5.94
CA ILE A 6 -13.08 -6.57 -7.19
C ILE A 6 -14.01 -5.40 -6.87
N THR A 7 -13.75 -4.24 -7.49
CA THR A 7 -14.54 -3.01 -7.31
C THR A 7 -15.05 -2.48 -8.65
N PRO A 8 -16.21 -1.81 -8.70
CA PRO A 8 -16.81 -1.35 -9.96
C PRO A 8 -16.20 -0.05 -10.52
N TRP A 9 -15.43 0.69 -9.71
CA TRP A 9 -14.63 1.84 -10.14
C TRP A 9 -13.23 1.40 -10.59
N ARG A 10 -12.58 2.23 -11.42
CA ARG A 10 -11.27 1.93 -12.00
C ARG A 10 -10.15 2.22 -11.02
N HIS A 11 -10.20 3.38 -10.36
CA HIS A 11 -9.23 3.81 -9.37
C HIS A 11 -9.93 4.24 -8.09
N HIS A 12 -9.25 4.16 -6.94
CA HIS A 12 -9.83 4.60 -5.67
C HIS A 12 -10.19 6.09 -5.67
N SER A 13 -9.42 6.92 -6.39
CA SER A 13 -9.72 8.34 -6.60
C SER A 13 -11.07 8.61 -7.25
N ASP A 14 -11.57 7.68 -8.06
CA ASP A 14 -12.90 7.78 -8.66
C ASP A 14 -14.01 7.74 -7.59
N LEU A 15 -13.84 6.86 -6.60
CA LEU A 15 -14.77 6.76 -5.46
C LEU A 15 -14.73 8.04 -4.61
N LEU A 16 -13.55 8.61 -4.37
CA LEU A 16 -13.41 9.88 -3.65
C LEU A 16 -14.03 11.06 -4.40
N THR A 17 -13.92 11.05 -5.73
CA THR A 17 -14.57 12.05 -6.58
C THR A 17 -16.09 11.95 -6.44
N VAL A 18 -16.65 10.73 -6.56
CA VAL A 18 -18.09 10.51 -6.37
C VAL A 18 -18.55 10.90 -4.97
N ARG A 19 -17.78 10.60 -3.92
CA ARG A 19 -18.05 11.08 -2.55
C ARG A 19 -18.20 12.61 -2.52
N SER A 20 -17.20 13.33 -3.04
CA SER A 20 -17.22 14.80 -3.02
C SER A 20 -18.41 15.39 -3.78
N GLN A 21 -18.81 14.75 -4.89
CA GLN A 21 -19.92 15.20 -5.71
C GLN A 21 -21.29 14.88 -5.10
N LEU A 22 -21.46 13.71 -4.46
CA LEU A 22 -22.72 13.33 -3.78
C LEU A 22 -23.03 14.27 -2.59
N TYR A 23 -22.00 14.68 -1.85
CA TYR A 23 -22.14 15.60 -0.70
C TYR A 23 -21.98 17.08 -1.07
N SER A 24 -21.71 17.40 -2.34
CA SER A 24 -21.63 18.79 -2.83
C SER A 24 -22.99 19.49 -2.68
N PRO A 25 -23.05 20.81 -2.45
CA PRO A 25 -24.30 21.57 -2.55
C PRO A 25 -24.78 21.73 -4.01
N ASP A 26 -23.92 21.49 -5.00
CA ASP A 26 -24.24 21.68 -6.42
C ASP A 26 -25.10 20.52 -6.97
N PRO A 27 -26.35 20.80 -7.45
CA PRO A 27 -27.24 19.78 -7.99
C PRO A 27 -26.70 19.10 -9.26
N ILE A 28 -25.90 19.80 -10.08
CA ILE A 28 -25.33 19.24 -11.32
C ILE A 28 -24.27 18.18 -10.99
N LEU A 29 -23.41 18.49 -10.01
CA LEU A 29 -22.41 17.54 -9.52
C LEU A 29 -23.08 16.33 -8.87
N ARG A 30 -24.11 16.54 -8.06
CA ARG A 30 -24.91 15.46 -7.47
C ARG A 30 -25.52 14.56 -8.55
N GLN A 31 -26.16 15.14 -9.56
CA GLN A 31 -26.77 14.38 -10.65
C GLN A 31 -25.73 13.54 -11.40
N THR A 32 -24.56 14.13 -11.69
CA THR A 32 -23.44 13.44 -12.34
C THR A 32 -22.96 12.25 -11.51
N ALA A 33 -22.85 12.41 -10.19
CA ALA A 33 -22.41 11.35 -9.29
C ALA A 33 -23.44 10.23 -9.16
N VAL A 34 -24.73 10.57 -9.12
CA VAL A 34 -25.83 9.59 -9.15
C VAL A 34 -25.75 8.76 -10.44
N SER A 35 -25.68 9.40 -11.61
CA SER A 35 -25.59 8.69 -12.90
C SER A 35 -24.36 7.79 -12.97
N ARG A 36 -23.20 8.27 -12.48
CA ARG A 36 -21.97 7.48 -12.40
C ARG A 36 -22.11 6.27 -11.48
N THR A 37 -22.76 6.44 -10.33
CA THR A 37 -23.01 5.36 -9.37
C THR A 37 -23.95 4.30 -9.94
N MET A 38 -24.99 4.70 -10.67
CA MET A 38 -25.89 3.76 -11.34
C MET A 38 -25.16 2.98 -12.45
N ALA A 39 -24.24 3.63 -13.18
CA ALA A 39 -23.38 2.93 -14.13
C ALA A 39 -22.48 1.89 -13.44
N TRP A 40 -21.96 2.18 -12.24
CA TRP A 40 -21.19 1.20 -11.46
C TRP A 40 -22.03 0.03 -10.98
N LYS A 41 -23.29 0.26 -10.61
CA LYS A 41 -24.23 -0.81 -10.23
C LYS A 41 -24.45 -1.82 -11.36
N LEU A 42 -24.43 -1.38 -12.62
CA LEU A 42 -24.54 -2.26 -13.79
C LEU A 42 -23.26 -3.09 -14.05
N ARG A 43 -22.09 -2.61 -13.60
CA ARG A 43 -20.80 -3.27 -13.86
C ARG A 43 -20.49 -4.41 -12.90
N GLY A 44 -21.10 -4.42 -11.72
CA GLY A 44 -20.84 -5.47 -10.74
C GLY A 44 -21.28 -5.09 -9.32
N ASN A 45 -20.61 -5.67 -8.34
CA ASN A 45 -20.97 -5.53 -6.94
C ASN A 45 -20.64 -4.11 -6.41
N LEU A 46 -21.65 -3.25 -6.37
CA LEU A 46 -21.56 -1.92 -5.77
C LEU A 46 -21.82 -2.02 -4.26
N PRO A 47 -20.94 -1.48 -3.39
CA PRO A 47 -21.22 -1.47 -1.96
C PRO A 47 -22.55 -0.78 -1.65
N HIS A 48 -23.34 -1.41 -0.80
CA HIS A 48 -24.68 -0.93 -0.49
C HIS A 48 -24.69 0.52 0.02
N ALA A 49 -23.69 0.93 0.82
CA ALA A 49 -23.54 2.31 1.27
C ALA A 49 -23.49 3.32 0.11
N VAL A 50 -22.75 2.99 -0.96
CA VAL A 50 -22.62 3.86 -2.15
C VAL A 50 -23.94 3.93 -2.92
N GLU A 51 -24.61 2.78 -3.08
CA GLU A 51 -25.93 2.69 -3.70
C GLU A 51 -26.98 3.52 -2.92
N SER A 52 -27.08 3.31 -1.61
CA SER A 52 -28.01 4.02 -0.73
C SER A 52 -27.79 5.52 -0.77
N THR A 53 -26.54 5.97 -0.72
CA THR A 53 -26.21 7.40 -0.81
C THR A 53 -26.73 8.00 -2.12
N ALA A 54 -26.47 7.33 -3.26
CA ALA A 54 -26.94 7.80 -4.55
C ALA A 54 -28.47 7.81 -4.65
N LEU A 55 -29.17 6.79 -4.14
CA LEU A 55 -30.65 6.76 -4.14
C LEU A 55 -31.25 7.87 -3.28
N LEU A 56 -30.68 8.15 -2.12
CA LEU A 56 -31.13 9.25 -1.25
C LEU A 56 -30.90 10.61 -1.92
N VAL A 57 -29.72 10.83 -2.52
CA VAL A 57 -29.41 12.05 -3.28
C VAL A 57 -30.33 12.22 -4.49
N ASP A 58 -30.62 11.14 -5.21
CA ASP A 58 -31.54 11.14 -6.36
C ASP A 58 -32.96 11.55 -5.94
N ALA A 59 -33.41 11.15 -4.74
CA ALA A 59 -34.70 11.59 -4.20
C ALA A 59 -34.75 13.11 -3.95
N PHE A 60 -33.65 13.71 -3.49
CA PHE A 60 -33.54 15.18 -3.37
C PHE A 60 -33.58 15.88 -4.72
N LEU A 61 -32.87 15.35 -5.71
CA LEU A 61 -32.87 15.89 -7.08
C LEU A 61 -34.26 15.79 -7.72
N HIS A 62 -34.95 14.66 -7.53
CA HIS A 62 -36.32 14.45 -7.99
C HIS A 62 -37.31 15.42 -7.33
N HIS A 63 -37.14 15.70 -6.04
CA HIS A 63 -37.96 16.68 -5.32
C HIS A 63 -37.76 18.12 -5.84
N ALA A 64 -36.55 18.48 -6.26
CA ALA A 64 -36.26 19.83 -6.75
C ALA A 64 -36.94 20.15 -8.10
N LEU A 65 -37.44 19.15 -8.84
CA LEU A 65 -38.10 19.35 -10.13
C LEU A 65 -39.57 19.79 -9.94
N PRO A 66 -39.98 20.93 -10.52
CA PRO A 66 -41.30 21.53 -10.27
C PRO A 66 -42.47 20.76 -10.91
N SER A 67 -42.20 19.87 -11.87
CA SER A 67 -43.22 19.10 -12.59
C SER A 67 -43.66 17.82 -11.88
N ASN A 68 -43.02 17.45 -10.77
CA ASN A 68 -43.26 16.18 -10.11
C ASN A 68 -44.44 16.24 -9.15
N SER A 69 -45.29 15.20 -9.18
CA SER A 69 -46.46 15.15 -8.30
C SER A 69 -46.05 14.93 -6.84
N PRO A 70 -46.82 15.45 -5.86
CA PRO A 70 -46.53 15.24 -4.44
C PRO A 70 -46.47 13.75 -4.05
N PHE A 71 -47.29 12.93 -4.70
CA PHE A 71 -47.25 11.47 -4.51
C PHE A 71 -45.93 10.88 -5.01
N SER A 72 -45.48 11.25 -6.21
CA SER A 72 -44.22 10.76 -6.78
C SER A 72 -43.03 11.11 -5.88
N ILE A 73 -42.98 12.33 -5.36
CA ILE A 73 -41.93 12.78 -4.44
C ILE A 73 -41.90 11.89 -3.18
N ARG A 74 -43.05 11.70 -2.51
CA ARG A 74 -43.14 10.85 -1.32
C ARG A 74 -42.75 9.41 -1.63
N ALA A 75 -43.20 8.86 -2.75
CA ALA A 75 -42.91 7.50 -3.15
C ALA A 75 -41.40 7.27 -3.39
N VAL A 76 -40.72 8.21 -4.06
CA VAL A 76 -39.28 8.12 -4.33
C VAL A 76 -38.47 8.18 -3.03
N TYR A 77 -38.78 9.13 -2.13
CA TYR A 77 -38.13 9.18 -0.82
C TYR A 77 -38.37 7.91 -0.01
N SER A 78 -39.62 7.44 0.09
CA SER A 78 -39.96 6.20 0.79
C SER A 78 -39.19 5.01 0.21
N ALA A 79 -39.12 4.87 -1.11
CA ALA A 79 -38.38 3.78 -1.75
C ALA A 79 -36.88 3.83 -1.46
N ALA A 80 -36.25 5.01 -1.59
CA ALA A 80 -34.82 5.18 -1.30
C ALA A 80 -34.51 4.90 0.18
N PHE A 81 -35.31 5.45 1.09
CA PHE A 81 -35.12 5.30 2.53
C PHE A 81 -35.36 3.87 3.02
N THR A 82 -36.44 3.23 2.58
CA THR A 82 -36.74 1.83 2.94
C THR A 82 -35.68 0.87 2.42
N ARG A 83 -35.14 1.11 1.22
CA ARG A 83 -34.03 0.33 0.65
C ARG A 83 -32.76 0.46 1.47
N PHE A 84 -32.42 1.68 1.90
CA PHE A 84 -31.30 1.96 2.80
C PHE A 84 -31.43 1.22 4.14
N VAL A 85 -32.53 1.42 4.87
CA VAL A 85 -32.72 0.81 6.19
C VAL A 85 -32.70 -0.72 6.10
N THR A 86 -33.44 -1.28 5.15
CA THR A 86 -33.56 -2.74 5.01
C THR A 86 -32.21 -3.35 4.65
N GLY A 87 -31.48 -2.78 3.68
CA GLY A 87 -30.22 -3.38 3.25
C GLY A 87 -29.12 -3.34 4.32
N PHE A 88 -29.05 -2.28 5.13
CA PHE A 88 -28.11 -2.25 6.27
C PHE A 88 -28.50 -3.22 7.39
N CYS A 89 -29.79 -3.37 7.68
CA CYS A 89 -30.26 -4.36 8.64
C CYS A 89 -29.97 -5.79 8.15
N ASP A 90 -30.11 -6.07 6.86
CA ASP A 90 -29.80 -7.40 6.32
C ASP A 90 -28.29 -7.70 6.36
N ILE A 91 -27.44 -6.71 6.06
CA ILE A 91 -25.98 -6.83 6.22
C ILE A 91 -25.61 -7.10 7.68
N GLY A 92 -26.24 -6.40 8.63
CA GLY A 92 -26.04 -6.61 10.06
C GLY A 92 -26.42 -8.02 10.49
N ARG A 93 -27.60 -8.49 10.07
CA ARG A 93 -28.10 -9.83 10.38
C ARG A 93 -27.19 -10.94 9.82
N ASN A 94 -26.71 -10.78 8.59
CA ASN A 94 -25.76 -11.72 7.99
C ASN A 94 -24.43 -11.80 8.74
N ARG A 95 -24.04 -10.73 9.46
CA ARG A 95 -22.82 -10.69 10.27
C ARG A 95 -23.00 -11.37 11.64
N GLU A 96 -24.19 -11.34 12.20
CA GLU A 96 -24.48 -11.79 13.57
C GLU A 96 -24.30 -13.31 13.76
N ARG A 97 -24.43 -14.13 12.70
CA ARG A 97 -24.27 -15.61 12.73
C ARG A 97 -25.06 -16.32 13.85
N ALA A 98 -26.07 -15.68 14.42
CA ALA A 98 -26.90 -16.23 15.48
C ALA A 98 -27.86 -17.31 14.93
N LEU A 99 -28.22 -18.26 15.79
CA LEU A 99 -29.15 -19.35 15.49
C LEU A 99 -30.60 -18.85 15.33
N GLU A 100 -30.96 -17.79 16.07
CA GLU A 100 -32.27 -17.15 16.01
C GLU A 100 -32.17 -15.79 15.30
N PRO A 101 -33.09 -15.45 14.38
CA PRO A 101 -33.05 -14.19 13.66
C PRO A 101 -33.47 -13.02 14.57
N SER A 102 -32.51 -12.19 14.96
CA SER A 102 -32.76 -10.96 15.72
C SER A 102 -33.71 -10.00 14.98
N SER A 103 -34.51 -9.25 15.73
CA SER A 103 -35.45 -8.27 15.20
C SER A 103 -34.71 -7.14 14.46
N MET A 104 -35.40 -6.45 13.54
CA MET A 104 -34.78 -5.33 12.80
C MET A 104 -34.32 -4.20 13.73
N LEU A 105 -35.03 -3.97 14.83
CA LEU A 105 -34.69 -2.96 15.83
C LEU A 105 -33.43 -3.36 16.62
N GLU A 106 -33.28 -4.63 16.98
CA GLU A 106 -32.05 -5.13 17.62
C GLU A 106 -30.85 -5.02 16.70
N ILE A 107 -30.99 -5.40 15.42
CA ILE A 107 -29.91 -5.24 14.45
C ILE A 107 -29.55 -3.77 14.28
N ALA A 108 -30.55 -2.87 14.15
CA ALA A 108 -30.31 -1.44 14.03
C ALA A 108 -29.48 -0.93 15.22
N ARG A 109 -29.83 -1.33 16.45
CA ARG A 109 -29.04 -1.00 17.65
C ARG A 109 -27.62 -1.52 17.57
N GLN A 110 -27.40 -2.74 17.09
CA GLN A 110 -26.06 -3.33 16.96
C GLN A 110 -25.18 -2.61 15.93
N ILE A 111 -25.76 -2.15 14.82
CA ILE A 111 -25.03 -1.41 13.77
C ILE A 111 -24.96 0.11 14.05
N GLY A 112 -25.54 0.58 15.16
CA GLY A 112 -25.60 1.99 15.53
C GLY A 112 -26.54 2.83 14.64
N MET A 113 -27.55 2.21 14.04
CA MET A 113 -28.60 2.90 13.27
C MET A 113 -29.70 3.41 14.22
N PRO A 114 -30.18 4.66 14.05
CA PRO A 114 -31.31 5.21 14.83
C PRO A 114 -32.56 4.32 14.75
N ALA A 115 -33.22 4.09 15.88
CA ALA A 115 -34.42 3.25 15.95
C ALA A 115 -35.60 3.87 15.20
N GLU A 116 -35.62 5.21 15.12
CA GLU A 116 -36.58 6.01 14.37
C GLU A 116 -36.55 5.68 12.88
N PHE A 117 -35.39 5.28 12.33
CA PHE A 117 -35.30 4.88 10.93
C PHE A 117 -36.05 3.56 10.67
N VAL A 118 -35.98 2.62 11.62
CA VAL A 118 -36.72 1.35 11.54
C VAL A 118 -38.22 1.60 11.66
N ALA A 119 -38.64 2.47 12.57
CA ALA A 119 -40.04 2.87 12.74
C ALA A 119 -40.58 3.55 11.47
N LEU A 120 -39.86 4.53 10.92
CA LEU A 120 -40.27 5.23 9.70
C LEU A 120 -40.32 4.30 8.48
N ARG A 121 -39.39 3.33 8.40
CA ARG A 121 -39.45 2.26 7.38
C ARG A 121 -40.71 1.40 7.55
N HIS A 122 -41.08 1.05 8.77
CA HIS A 122 -42.29 0.26 9.03
C HIS A 122 -43.54 1.01 8.56
N GLU A 123 -43.70 2.26 9.00
CA GLU A 123 -44.79 3.17 8.58
C GLU A 123 -44.87 3.27 7.04
N ALA A 124 -43.75 3.59 6.37
CA ALA A 124 -43.71 3.76 4.92
C ALA A 124 -44.02 2.49 4.08
N THR A 125 -44.02 1.30 4.69
CA THR A 125 -44.23 0.02 3.99
C THR A 125 -45.57 -0.63 4.32
N HIS A 126 -46.10 -0.42 5.53
CA HIS A 126 -47.27 -1.12 6.02
C HIS A 126 -48.43 -0.19 6.41
N GLU A 127 -48.17 1.10 6.63
CA GLU A 127 -49.16 2.09 7.01
C GLU A 127 -49.33 3.15 5.90
N ASP A 128 -49.77 4.34 6.28
CA ASP A 128 -49.87 5.48 5.37
C ASP A 128 -48.49 6.06 5.06
N LEU A 129 -48.32 6.51 3.82
CA LEU A 129 -47.06 7.10 3.37
C LEU A 129 -46.71 8.31 4.26
N PRO A 130 -45.48 8.48 4.77
CA PRO A 130 -45.15 9.62 5.62
C PRO A 130 -45.23 10.96 4.88
N SER A 131 -45.24 12.06 5.63
CA SER A 131 -45.19 13.40 5.05
C SER A 131 -43.82 13.69 4.41
N VAL A 132 -43.80 14.52 3.36
CA VAL A 132 -42.55 14.88 2.66
C VAL A 132 -41.52 15.49 3.63
N GLN A 133 -41.95 16.34 4.55
CA GLN A 133 -41.05 16.97 5.53
C GLN A 133 -40.36 15.94 6.43
N ARG A 134 -41.09 14.92 6.91
CA ARG A 134 -40.51 13.83 7.71
C ARG A 134 -39.53 13.00 6.90
N LEU A 135 -39.87 12.69 5.65
CA LEU A 135 -39.01 11.92 4.75
C LEU A 135 -37.71 12.68 4.41
N VAL A 136 -37.80 13.98 4.11
CA VAL A 136 -36.66 14.85 3.85
C VAL A 136 -35.71 14.86 5.03
N ALA A 137 -36.21 15.16 6.24
CA ALA A 137 -35.39 15.20 7.45
C ALA A 137 -34.74 13.85 7.77
N ALA A 138 -35.46 12.74 7.55
CA ALA A 138 -34.91 11.40 7.76
C ALA A 138 -33.82 11.06 6.72
N CYS A 139 -34.00 11.45 5.46
CA CYS A 139 -32.99 11.25 4.42
C CYS A 139 -31.73 12.10 4.65
N GLU A 140 -31.85 13.32 5.17
CA GLU A 140 -30.70 14.14 5.59
C GLU A 140 -29.91 13.44 6.70
N GLN A 141 -30.59 13.01 7.77
CA GLN A 141 -29.95 12.24 8.85
C GLN A 141 -29.34 10.93 8.36
N ALA A 142 -29.96 10.26 7.39
CA ALA A 142 -29.41 9.04 6.79
C ALA A 142 -28.13 9.32 6.00
N LEU A 143 -28.02 10.45 5.30
CA LEU A 143 -26.79 10.86 4.60
C LEU A 143 -25.65 11.17 5.58
N GLU A 144 -25.95 11.80 6.72
CA GLU A 144 -24.99 12.03 7.81
C GLU A 144 -24.53 10.69 8.42
N TRP A 145 -25.47 9.79 8.71
CA TRP A 145 -25.13 8.47 9.23
C TRP A 145 -24.26 7.66 8.25
N LEU A 146 -24.56 7.71 6.95
CA LEU A 146 -23.75 7.08 5.90
C LEU A 146 -22.35 7.68 5.83
N TRP A 147 -22.20 8.97 6.11
CA TRP A 147 -20.90 9.62 6.18
C TRP A 147 -20.04 9.01 7.29
N ASP A 148 -20.58 8.91 8.50
CA ASP A 148 -19.86 8.40 9.67
C ASP A 148 -19.58 6.90 9.57
N VAL A 149 -20.54 6.13 9.06
CA VAL A 149 -20.41 4.67 9.02
C VAL A 149 -19.52 4.21 7.86
N TYR A 150 -19.54 4.91 6.72
CA TYR A 150 -18.84 4.50 5.51
C TYR A 150 -17.88 5.57 4.97
N TRP A 151 -18.37 6.72 4.51
CA TRP A 151 -17.59 7.63 3.65
C TRP A 151 -16.37 8.28 4.33
N SER A 152 -16.45 8.54 5.63
CA SER A 152 -15.33 9.05 6.44
C SER A 152 -14.17 8.06 6.58
N LYS A 153 -14.45 6.76 6.41
CA LYS A 153 -13.47 5.66 6.58
C LYS A 153 -12.84 5.22 5.27
N VAL A 154 -13.36 5.69 4.13
CA VAL A 154 -12.89 5.28 2.79
C VAL A 154 -11.42 5.62 2.58
N ASP A 155 -10.96 6.79 3.07
CA ASP A 155 -9.55 7.21 2.95
C ASP A 155 -8.61 6.29 3.76
N ALA A 156 -9.01 5.87 4.95
CA ALA A 156 -8.21 4.97 5.79
C ALA A 156 -8.01 3.59 5.11
N VAL A 157 -9.03 3.09 4.42
CA VAL A 157 -8.94 1.84 3.66
C VAL A 157 -7.96 1.99 2.48
N ALA A 158 -7.96 3.14 1.80
CA ALA A 158 -7.01 3.42 0.73
C ALA A 158 -5.56 3.34 1.19
N VAL A 159 -5.27 3.96 2.35
CA VAL A 159 -3.93 3.94 2.96
C VAL A 159 -3.51 2.52 3.34
N VAL A 160 -4.43 1.72 3.90
CA VAL A 160 -4.13 0.31 4.24
C VAL A 160 -3.83 -0.51 2.99
N VAL A 161 -4.60 -0.32 1.91
CA VAL A 161 -4.38 -1.04 0.64
C VAL A 161 -3.06 -0.62 -0.01
N ALA A 162 -2.72 0.67 0.01
CA ALA A 162 -1.42 1.17 -0.49
C ALA A 162 -0.25 0.55 0.29
N LYS A 163 -0.31 0.56 1.62
CA LYS A 163 0.70 -0.07 2.48
C LYS A 163 0.84 -1.58 2.23
N GLN A 164 -0.27 -2.27 1.96
CA GLN A 164 -0.24 -3.70 1.63
C GLN A 164 0.41 -3.95 0.26
N ALA A 165 0.12 -3.11 -0.73
CA ALA A 165 0.73 -3.21 -2.06
C ALA A 165 2.24 -2.94 -2.00
N GLU A 166 2.66 -1.91 -1.26
CA GLU A 166 4.08 -1.62 -0.98
C GLU A 166 4.76 -2.81 -0.28
N ALA A 167 4.14 -3.38 0.75
CA ALA A 167 4.70 -4.53 1.46
C ALA A 167 4.88 -5.75 0.53
N VAL A 168 3.93 -6.01 -0.37
CA VAL A 168 4.03 -7.10 -1.36
C VAL A 168 5.15 -6.84 -2.36
N ASP A 169 5.29 -5.60 -2.85
CA ASP A 169 6.35 -5.22 -3.77
C ASP A 169 7.74 -5.32 -3.12
N VAL A 170 7.91 -4.89 -1.86
CA VAL A 170 9.14 -5.07 -1.08
C VAL A 170 9.51 -6.55 -0.94
N VAL A 171 8.52 -7.42 -0.66
CA VAL A 171 8.75 -8.87 -0.58
C VAL A 171 9.17 -9.45 -1.94
N HIS A 172 8.56 -8.99 -3.04
CA HIS A 172 8.94 -9.43 -4.37
C HIS A 172 10.37 -9.01 -4.73
N VAL A 173 10.71 -7.73 -4.51
CA VAL A 173 12.05 -7.19 -4.75
C VAL A 173 13.10 -7.92 -3.91
N THR A 174 12.83 -8.17 -2.63
CA THR A 174 13.78 -8.92 -1.78
C THR A 174 14.04 -10.34 -2.28
N VAL A 175 13.01 -11.08 -2.71
CA VAL A 175 13.18 -12.46 -3.22
C VAL A 175 13.97 -12.49 -4.53
N GLU A 176 13.63 -11.63 -5.49
CA GLU A 176 14.33 -11.61 -6.78
C GLU A 176 15.74 -11.04 -6.66
N ALA A 177 15.97 -10.00 -5.84
CA ALA A 177 17.31 -9.47 -5.60
C ALA A 177 18.23 -10.55 -5.00
N ARG A 178 17.74 -11.31 -4.01
CA ARG A 178 18.45 -12.46 -3.43
C ARG A 178 18.88 -13.48 -4.48
N ARG A 179 17.97 -13.79 -5.40
CA ARG A 179 18.24 -14.72 -6.50
C ARG A 179 19.34 -14.17 -7.42
N VAL A 180 19.19 -12.93 -7.88
CA VAL A 180 20.17 -12.28 -8.77
C VAL A 180 21.57 -12.25 -8.13
N PHE A 181 21.67 -11.88 -6.85
CA PHE A 181 22.97 -11.82 -6.17
C PHE A 181 23.62 -13.20 -5.98
N ARG A 182 22.84 -14.24 -5.66
CA ARG A 182 23.38 -15.60 -5.53
C ARG A 182 23.84 -16.17 -6.86
N ASP A 183 23.04 -15.98 -7.91
CA ASP A 183 23.37 -16.41 -9.27
C ASP A 183 24.64 -15.69 -9.77
N PHE A 184 24.71 -14.36 -9.55
CA PHE A 184 25.89 -13.56 -9.84
C PHE A 184 27.14 -14.06 -9.10
N ARG A 185 27.07 -14.25 -7.77
CA ARG A 185 28.21 -14.75 -6.97
C ARG A 185 28.70 -16.10 -7.48
N GLY A 186 27.79 -17.01 -7.84
CA GLY A 186 28.12 -18.32 -8.38
C GLY A 186 28.79 -18.26 -9.76
N ALA A 187 28.19 -17.51 -10.68
CA ALA A 187 28.68 -17.32 -12.04
C ALA A 187 30.04 -16.61 -12.07
N ARG A 188 30.17 -15.51 -11.32
CA ARG A 188 31.40 -14.72 -11.23
C ARG A 188 32.55 -15.53 -10.63
N ARG A 189 32.30 -16.30 -9.56
CA ARG A 189 33.30 -17.21 -8.98
C ARG A 189 33.78 -18.27 -9.99
N THR A 190 32.89 -18.76 -10.83
CA THR A 190 33.22 -19.76 -11.86
C THR A 190 34.03 -19.15 -13.00
N ALA A 191 33.64 -17.96 -13.47
CA ALA A 191 34.36 -17.24 -14.51
C ALA A 191 35.79 -16.87 -14.07
N LEU A 192 35.95 -16.36 -12.83
CA LEU A 192 37.25 -16.01 -12.27
C LEU A 192 38.19 -17.21 -12.16
N LYS A 193 37.67 -18.41 -11.85
CA LYS A 193 38.48 -19.65 -11.78
C LYS A 193 38.95 -20.15 -13.15
N LYS A 194 38.21 -19.88 -14.23
CA LYS A 194 38.51 -20.42 -15.57
C LYS A 194 39.48 -19.54 -16.37
N GLN A 195 39.28 -18.23 -16.38
CA GLN A 195 39.97 -17.33 -17.34
C GLN A 195 40.49 -16.02 -16.72
N GLY A 196 40.43 -15.84 -15.39
CA GLY A 196 40.91 -14.64 -14.70
C GLY A 196 40.00 -13.41 -14.81
N THR A 197 40.36 -12.33 -14.10
CA THR A 197 39.56 -11.10 -13.90
C THR A 197 39.24 -10.32 -15.17
N HIS A 198 40.11 -10.39 -16.20
CA HIS A 198 39.95 -9.64 -17.43
C HIS A 198 39.22 -10.41 -18.55
N SER A 199 38.74 -11.61 -18.26
CA SER A 199 37.96 -12.40 -19.23
C SER A 199 36.66 -11.67 -19.63
N GLN A 200 36.33 -11.78 -20.91
CA GLN A 200 35.06 -11.31 -21.46
C GLN A 200 33.86 -11.97 -20.77
N GLU A 201 33.99 -13.23 -20.35
CA GLU A 201 32.95 -13.96 -19.59
C GLU A 201 32.76 -13.37 -18.19
N ALA A 202 33.84 -12.97 -17.51
CA ALA A 202 33.72 -12.35 -16.20
C ALA A 202 32.98 -11.01 -16.30
N ARG A 203 33.30 -10.19 -17.30
CA ARG A 203 32.64 -8.90 -17.55
C ARG A 203 31.17 -9.05 -17.95
N SER A 204 30.83 -10.04 -18.79
CA SER A 204 29.44 -10.25 -19.22
C SER A 204 28.52 -10.57 -18.03
N VAL A 205 29.00 -11.37 -17.08
CA VAL A 205 28.24 -11.73 -15.86
C VAL A 205 27.87 -10.48 -15.03
N VAL A 206 28.76 -9.49 -14.94
CA VAL A 206 28.46 -8.22 -14.24
C VAL A 206 27.39 -7.44 -14.99
N THR A 207 27.53 -7.30 -16.31
CA THR A 207 26.57 -6.54 -17.12
C THR A 207 25.17 -7.15 -17.11
N GLU A 208 25.07 -8.49 -17.06
CA GLU A 208 23.82 -9.24 -16.98
C GLU A 208 23.15 -9.09 -15.60
N ALA A 209 23.90 -9.27 -14.51
CA ALA A 209 23.38 -9.07 -13.16
C ALA A 209 22.88 -7.64 -12.96
N ALA A 210 23.64 -6.66 -13.45
CA ALA A 210 23.24 -5.26 -13.45
C ALA A 210 21.96 -5.03 -14.27
N ALA A 211 21.80 -5.68 -15.44
CA ALA A 211 20.59 -5.59 -16.25
C ALA A 211 19.36 -6.16 -15.53
N ASN A 212 19.53 -7.30 -14.87
CA ASN A 212 18.45 -7.94 -14.10
C ASN A 212 18.02 -7.07 -12.92
N LEU A 213 18.96 -6.47 -12.19
CA LEU A 213 18.66 -5.51 -11.12
C LEU A 213 17.98 -4.25 -11.65
N ARG A 214 18.39 -3.74 -12.82
CA ARG A 214 17.72 -2.60 -13.47
C ARG A 214 16.26 -2.91 -13.82
N SER A 215 16.03 -4.09 -14.39
CA SER A 215 14.68 -4.56 -14.72
C SER A 215 13.82 -4.66 -13.44
N LEU A 216 14.36 -5.29 -12.39
CA LEU A 216 13.68 -5.47 -11.11
C LEU A 216 13.35 -4.15 -10.41
N CYS A 217 14.31 -3.22 -10.38
CA CYS A 217 14.14 -1.96 -9.65
C CYS A 217 13.38 -0.92 -10.48
N SER A 218 13.39 -1.03 -11.82
CA SER A 218 12.71 -0.10 -12.73
C SER A 218 13.00 1.39 -12.43
N ASN A 219 14.25 1.69 -12.02
CA ASN A 219 14.71 3.01 -11.56
C ASN A 219 13.99 3.59 -10.32
N ARG A 220 13.25 2.77 -9.57
CA ARG A 220 12.65 3.16 -8.29
C ARG A 220 13.73 3.17 -7.21
N ALA A 221 13.87 4.30 -6.51
CA ALA A 221 14.85 4.43 -5.43
C ALA A 221 14.60 3.38 -4.34
N GLU A 222 13.37 3.29 -3.83
CA GLU A 222 12.95 2.35 -2.76
C GLU A 222 13.26 0.88 -3.09
N ALA A 223 13.04 0.46 -4.34
CA ALA A 223 13.38 -0.89 -4.78
C ALA A 223 14.90 -1.13 -4.81
N THR A 224 15.67 -0.12 -5.21
CA THR A 224 17.14 -0.15 -5.18
C THR A 224 17.66 -0.23 -3.74
N GLU A 225 17.07 0.54 -2.83
CA GLU A 225 17.41 0.48 -1.40
C GLU A 225 17.10 -0.90 -0.80
N THR A 226 15.96 -1.48 -1.16
CA THR A 226 15.57 -2.83 -0.76
C THR A 226 16.56 -3.88 -1.28
N ALA A 227 17.00 -3.77 -2.53
CA ALA A 227 18.02 -4.65 -3.10
C ALA A 227 19.37 -4.50 -2.38
N ILE A 228 19.79 -3.27 -2.06
CA ILE A 228 21.02 -3.01 -1.29
C ILE A 228 20.91 -3.61 0.12
N ALA A 229 19.75 -3.49 0.76
CA ALA A 229 19.50 -4.08 2.07
C ALA A 229 19.68 -5.61 2.06
N VAL A 230 19.27 -6.29 0.99
CA VAL A 230 19.49 -7.73 0.82
C VAL A 230 20.98 -8.09 0.82
N LEU A 231 21.84 -7.33 0.13
CA LEU A 231 23.29 -7.61 0.08
C LEU A 231 23.91 -7.68 1.47
N VAL A 232 23.51 -6.75 2.35
CA VAL A 232 24.05 -6.64 3.71
C VAL A 232 23.37 -7.61 4.67
N ALA A 233 22.04 -7.77 4.58
CA ALA A 233 21.25 -8.61 5.49
C ALA A 233 21.50 -10.11 5.29
N ASP A 234 21.69 -10.56 4.04
CA ASP A 234 21.97 -11.96 3.70
C ASP A 234 23.48 -12.29 3.75
N GLU A 235 24.30 -11.37 4.27
CA GLU A 235 25.75 -11.57 4.49
C GLU A 235 26.50 -11.99 3.22
N LEU A 236 26.07 -11.47 2.06
CA LEU A 236 26.58 -11.89 0.74
C LEU A 236 27.97 -11.32 0.43
N LEU A 237 28.32 -10.21 1.09
CA LEU A 237 29.55 -9.45 0.88
C LEU A 237 30.81 -10.10 1.48
N TYR A 238 30.67 -11.19 2.25
CA TYR A 238 31.81 -11.91 2.82
C TYR A 238 31.56 -13.43 2.92
N PRO A 239 32.61 -14.25 3.05
CA PRO A 239 32.47 -15.69 3.26
C PRO A 239 31.92 -16.03 4.66
N SER A 240 31.09 -17.06 4.75
CA SER A 240 30.46 -17.49 6.01
C SER A 240 31.45 -18.11 7.01
N GLU A 241 32.55 -18.72 6.54
CA GLU A 241 33.59 -19.36 7.37
C GLU A 241 34.80 -18.43 7.61
N ARG A 242 34.57 -17.12 7.66
CA ARG A 242 35.64 -16.12 7.80
C ARG A 242 36.13 -16.02 9.24
N GLU A 243 37.44 -15.87 9.41
CA GLU A 243 38.07 -15.50 10.68
C GLU A 243 38.15 -13.97 10.85
N LEU A 244 38.15 -13.51 12.11
CA LEU A 244 38.27 -12.09 12.45
C LEU A 244 39.57 -11.50 11.89
N GLY A 245 39.50 -10.36 11.20
CA GLY A 245 40.67 -9.70 10.60
C GLY A 245 41.18 -10.31 9.28
N ALA A 246 40.57 -11.38 8.76
CA ALA A 246 40.97 -11.96 7.49
C ALA A 246 40.69 -11.01 6.30
N PRO A 247 41.59 -10.89 5.30
CA PRO A 247 41.42 -9.96 4.19
C PRO A 247 40.24 -10.36 3.27
N LEU A 248 39.56 -9.36 2.71
CA LEU A 248 38.38 -9.53 1.82
C LEU A 248 38.71 -9.44 0.32
N GLY A 249 39.99 -9.62 -0.07
CA GLY A 249 40.43 -9.48 -1.46
C GLY A 249 39.60 -10.27 -2.48
N GLY A 250 39.27 -11.53 -2.17
CA GLY A 250 38.42 -12.34 -3.04
C GLY A 250 36.96 -11.86 -3.12
N ALA A 251 36.45 -11.21 -2.08
CA ALA A 251 35.11 -10.61 -2.09
C ALA A 251 35.10 -9.33 -2.93
N PHE A 252 36.13 -8.48 -2.82
CA PHE A 252 36.30 -7.29 -3.66
C PHE A 252 36.30 -7.65 -5.16
N MET A 253 37.06 -8.68 -5.55
CA MET A 253 37.11 -9.14 -6.95
C MET A 253 35.75 -9.62 -7.51
N ILE A 254 34.87 -10.11 -6.65
CA ILE A 254 33.54 -10.59 -7.04
C ILE A 254 32.57 -9.42 -7.13
N TRP A 255 32.56 -8.54 -6.14
CA TRP A 255 31.47 -7.59 -5.93
C TRP A 255 31.77 -6.15 -6.40
N ASP A 256 33.04 -5.72 -6.46
CA ASP A 256 33.39 -4.32 -6.75
C ASP A 256 32.74 -3.82 -8.05
N ASP A 257 32.93 -4.54 -9.16
CA ASP A 257 32.39 -4.12 -10.46
C ASP A 257 30.86 -3.96 -10.44
N LEU A 258 30.14 -4.81 -9.69
CA LEU A 258 28.69 -4.73 -9.58
C LEU A 258 28.26 -3.61 -8.64
N LEU A 259 28.96 -3.42 -7.53
CA LEU A 259 28.67 -2.35 -6.58
C LEU A 259 28.89 -0.99 -7.23
N ILE A 260 30.00 -0.82 -7.96
CA ILE A 260 30.29 0.40 -8.74
C ILE A 260 29.15 0.66 -9.74
N ASP A 261 28.73 -0.35 -10.50
CA ASP A 261 27.64 -0.20 -11.45
C ASP A 261 26.30 0.20 -10.78
N ILE A 262 26.01 -0.31 -9.58
CA ILE A 262 24.81 0.06 -8.81
C ILE A 262 24.93 1.48 -8.24
N THR A 263 26.12 1.88 -7.76
CA THR A 263 26.34 3.17 -7.08
C THR A 263 26.52 4.33 -8.04
N ASP A 264 27.14 4.13 -9.21
CA ASP A 264 27.32 5.17 -10.23
C ASP A 264 25.99 5.64 -10.84
N ARG A 265 24.96 4.79 -10.78
CA ARG A 265 23.66 5.05 -11.39
C ARG A 265 22.76 5.99 -10.58
N SER A 266 22.97 6.09 -9.26
CA SER A 266 22.21 7.00 -8.42
C SER A 266 23.09 7.57 -7.29
N PRO A 267 23.15 8.91 -7.14
CA PRO A 267 23.90 9.55 -6.06
C PRO A 267 23.47 9.09 -4.65
N SER A 268 22.21 8.63 -4.50
CA SER A 268 21.69 8.13 -3.22
C SER A 268 22.09 6.68 -2.93
N SER A 269 22.41 5.86 -3.94
CA SER A 269 22.71 4.43 -3.75
C SER A 269 23.94 4.19 -2.88
N LEU A 270 25.01 4.98 -3.07
CA LEU A 270 26.21 4.87 -2.24
C LEU A 270 25.93 5.27 -0.78
N ARG A 271 25.13 6.32 -0.57
CA ARG A 271 24.68 6.76 0.76
C ARG A 271 23.85 5.66 1.43
N VAL A 272 22.96 5.02 0.69
CA VAL A 272 22.13 3.93 1.20
C VAL A 272 22.98 2.71 1.56
N LEU A 273 23.91 2.31 0.69
CA LEU A 273 24.82 1.18 0.95
C LEU A 273 25.62 1.40 2.23
N THR A 274 26.28 2.55 2.34
CA THR A 274 27.10 2.91 3.51
C THR A 274 26.26 3.03 4.78
N LYS A 275 25.10 3.70 4.74
CA LYS A 275 24.17 3.78 5.89
C LYS A 275 23.67 2.40 6.31
N THR A 276 23.36 1.52 5.37
CA THR A 276 22.89 0.15 5.65
C THR A 276 23.98 -0.67 6.34
N MET A 277 25.24 -0.54 5.90
CA MET A 277 26.38 -1.19 6.54
C MET A 277 26.58 -0.70 7.99
N PHE A 278 26.57 0.61 8.21
CA PHE A 278 26.67 1.18 9.57
C PHE A 278 25.52 0.73 10.47
N ASN A 279 24.28 0.80 10.00
CA ASN A 279 23.10 0.37 10.76
C ASN A 279 23.18 -1.12 11.15
N ARG A 280 23.72 -1.97 10.26
CA ARG A 280 23.92 -3.39 10.56
C ARG A 280 24.93 -3.58 11.69
N MET A 281 26.02 -2.81 11.69
CA MET A 281 27.07 -2.86 12.72
C MET A 281 26.59 -2.36 14.09
N ILE A 282 25.76 -1.32 14.11
CA ILE A 282 25.34 -0.64 15.36
C ILE A 282 24.10 -1.27 15.99
N SER A 283 23.33 -2.04 15.22
CA SER A 283 22.09 -2.66 15.70
C SER A 283 22.33 -3.66 16.87
N PRO A 284 21.58 -3.56 17.99
CA PRO A 284 21.90 -4.24 19.25
C PRO A 284 21.94 -5.76 19.15
N ALA A 285 22.92 -6.36 19.84
CA ALA A 285 23.33 -7.77 19.77
C ALA A 285 22.32 -8.82 20.29
N ILE A 286 21.06 -8.45 20.56
CA ILE A 286 20.05 -9.30 21.21
C ILE A 286 19.72 -10.58 20.40
N THR A 287 20.16 -10.68 19.13
CA THR A 287 19.91 -11.83 18.24
C THR A 287 21.17 -12.52 17.68
N ARG A 288 22.41 -12.19 18.08
CA ARG A 288 23.60 -12.51 17.25
C ARG A 288 24.67 -13.34 17.96
N THR A 289 24.96 -14.52 17.41
CA THR A 289 26.06 -15.41 17.82
C THR A 289 27.39 -15.13 17.07
N THR A 290 27.37 -14.33 15.99
CA THR A 290 28.53 -14.02 15.11
C THR A 290 28.74 -12.52 14.87
N SER A 291 28.21 -11.67 15.76
CA SER A 291 28.20 -10.20 15.72
C SER A 291 29.52 -9.56 15.22
N ASP A 292 30.64 -10.07 15.73
CA ASP A 292 31.93 -9.38 15.59
C ASP A 292 32.59 -9.64 14.23
N ILE A 293 32.40 -10.83 13.66
CA ILE A 293 32.98 -11.20 12.34
C ILE A 293 32.28 -10.44 11.22
N GLY A 294 30.95 -10.33 11.29
CA GLY A 294 30.16 -9.59 10.30
C GLY A 294 30.44 -8.09 10.37
N SER A 295 30.54 -7.53 11.58
CA SER A 295 30.86 -6.12 11.77
C SER A 295 32.28 -5.77 11.31
N ASP A 296 33.25 -6.64 11.60
CA ASP A 296 34.62 -6.52 11.10
C ASP A 296 34.69 -6.58 9.56
N ALA A 297 33.94 -7.48 8.92
CA ALA A 297 33.88 -7.56 7.47
C ALA A 297 33.27 -6.29 6.83
N LEU A 298 32.18 -5.77 7.40
CA LEU A 298 31.55 -4.53 6.93
C LEU A 298 32.45 -3.31 7.14
N PHE A 299 33.20 -3.26 8.25
CA PHE A 299 34.19 -2.22 8.48
C PHE A 299 35.29 -2.23 7.42
N ILE A 300 35.82 -3.41 7.07
CA ILE A 300 36.83 -3.56 6.00
C ILE A 300 36.25 -3.12 4.64
N TRP A 301 34.98 -3.42 4.37
CA TRP A 301 34.28 -2.93 3.17
C TRP A 301 34.16 -1.41 3.15
N LEU A 302 33.76 -0.78 4.25
CA LEU A 302 33.67 0.68 4.37
C LEU A 302 35.04 1.34 4.18
N ALA A 303 36.10 0.76 4.73
CA ALA A 303 37.48 1.23 4.54
C ALA A 303 37.92 1.10 3.07
N HIS A 304 37.58 0.01 2.39
CA HIS A 304 37.84 -0.19 0.96
C HIS A 304 37.10 0.84 0.10
N ILE A 305 35.81 1.05 0.36
CA ILE A 305 34.99 2.06 -0.34
C ILE A 305 35.57 3.47 -0.14
N ALA A 306 36.06 3.80 1.06
CA ALA A 306 36.65 5.11 1.37
C ALA A 306 38.06 5.32 0.81
N SER A 307 38.81 4.23 0.55
CA SER A 307 40.22 4.29 0.13
C SER A 307 40.42 4.05 -1.36
N SER A 308 39.45 3.45 -2.05
CA SER A 308 39.55 3.15 -3.47
C SER A 308 39.27 4.39 -4.32
N GLU A 309 40.30 4.92 -4.99
CA GLU A 309 40.17 6.02 -5.96
C GLU A 309 39.26 5.65 -7.15
N ALA A 310 39.07 4.36 -7.41
CA ALA A 310 38.21 3.85 -8.48
C ALA A 310 36.71 3.84 -8.13
N VAL A 311 36.35 3.92 -6.84
CA VAL A 311 34.98 3.63 -6.38
C VAL A 311 34.06 4.85 -6.36
N LEU A 312 34.59 6.07 -6.21
CA LEU A 312 33.94 7.38 -6.46
C LEU A 312 34.77 8.47 -5.73
N PRO A 313 35.19 9.58 -6.37
CA PRO A 313 35.97 10.64 -5.72
C PRO A 313 35.32 11.24 -4.46
N SER A 314 34.00 11.16 -4.37
CA SER A 314 33.19 11.67 -3.25
C SER A 314 32.91 10.63 -2.15
N ALA A 315 33.31 9.37 -2.30
CA ALA A 315 32.98 8.28 -1.38
C ALA A 315 33.58 8.49 0.02
N ARG A 316 34.82 8.99 0.08
CA ARG A 316 35.54 9.21 1.35
C ARG A 316 34.83 10.21 2.27
N ALA A 317 34.40 11.36 1.73
CA ALA A 317 33.69 12.37 2.51
C ALA A 317 32.30 11.88 2.96
N LEU A 318 31.63 11.10 2.11
CA LEU A 318 30.31 10.55 2.38
C LEU A 318 30.33 9.48 3.50
N VAL A 319 31.28 8.55 3.47
CA VAL A 319 31.44 7.51 4.50
C VAL A 319 31.70 8.13 5.87
N VAL A 320 32.57 9.15 5.93
CA VAL A 320 32.87 9.86 7.18
C VAL A 320 31.64 10.62 7.70
N SER A 321 30.95 11.38 6.83
CA SER A 321 29.74 12.13 7.20
C SER A 321 28.65 11.22 7.75
N ILE A 322 28.35 10.11 7.08
CA ILE A 322 27.28 9.19 7.52
C ILE A 322 27.66 8.47 8.82
N GLY A 323 28.94 8.15 9.01
CA GLY A 323 29.43 7.58 10.27
C GLY A 323 29.17 8.50 11.46
N HIS A 324 29.34 9.81 11.29
CA HIS A 324 28.98 10.81 12.30
C HIS A 324 27.47 10.92 12.51
N ASP A 325 26.68 11.03 11.43
CA ASP A 325 25.22 11.17 11.50
C ASP A 325 24.56 9.99 12.26
N VAL A 326 25.00 8.75 11.98
CA VAL A 326 24.45 7.55 12.63
C VAL A 326 24.90 7.44 14.09
N ALA A 327 26.08 7.96 14.44
CA ALA A 327 26.55 8.00 15.82
C ALA A 327 25.77 9.03 16.67
N GLU A 328 25.41 10.18 16.09
CA GLU A 328 24.56 11.20 16.73
C GLU A 328 23.10 10.73 16.89
N GLU A 329 22.54 9.97 15.94
CA GLU A 329 21.18 9.39 16.06
C GLU A 329 21.05 8.39 17.24
N GLN A 330 22.17 7.93 17.82
CA GLN A 330 22.21 6.93 18.91
C GLN A 330 22.60 7.52 20.28
N SER A 331 23.05 8.77 20.35
CA SER A 331 23.42 9.49 21.58
C SER A 331 22.26 10.26 22.19
#